data_AF-A0A1V9ZPF1-F1
#
_entry.id   AF-A0A1V9ZPF1-F1
#
_cell.length_a   1.000
_cell.length_b   1.000
_cell.length_c   1.000
_cell.angle_alpha   90.00
_cell.angle_beta   90.00
_cell.angle_gamma   90.00
#
_symmetry.space_group_name_H-M   'P 1'
#
loop_
_entity.id
_entity.type
_entity.pdbx_description
1 polymer ?
#
loop_
_entity_poly.entity_id
_entity_poly.type
_entity_poly.pdbx_seq_one_letter_code
_entity_poly.pdbx_strand_id
1 'polypeptide(L)'
;MMQWVIATAMCFSHVVLGLCPYEGINGGILVADVTCGNGVRICGVNSTCDVFQTDINMSIPTYSEWDAIGDMRYYNLAKLFIEDSTTMTIREMVLPSKVTMLKFKNVSSLDLEHTTDTKWDSVLRLEFIDSKNIKFPTTVKWPKNLQHVVFMDNEMSTIPYNLPSTIETLAIQGNGLVDLNYLPSGPAFHFLNLDSNLIKSITDYDWRAFTFLMLSSNPDLHTIANIQLSTNLTYFDIGDCPSLDHITIDESTYSALNALQPYTGNESNMVGYNVTGNIATNKEDCVAQNGQIKALWTNSSKYSVAVCVTNSFVPTGGSNNCTANGDRC
;
A
#
# COMPACT_ATOMS: atom_id res chain seq x y z
N MET A 1 0.54 18.52 -82.20
CA MET A 1 0.21 17.30 -81.43
C MET A 1 1.20 17.27 -80.26
N MET A 2 0.81 17.82 -79.11
CA MET A 2 1.69 18.10 -77.97
C MET A 2 1.57 16.94 -76.97
N GLN A 3 2.65 16.19 -76.77
CA GLN A 3 2.69 15.01 -75.92
C GLN A 3 3.15 15.43 -74.52
N TRP A 4 2.23 15.39 -73.55
CA TRP A 4 2.53 15.64 -72.14
C TRP A 4 3.09 14.38 -71.50
N VAL A 5 4.30 14.46 -70.95
CA VAL A 5 4.93 13.41 -70.15
C VAL A 5 4.56 13.66 -68.68
N ILE A 6 3.71 12.80 -68.11
CA ILE A 6 3.39 12.81 -66.68
C ILE A 6 4.52 12.03 -65.97
N ALA A 7 5.38 12.75 -65.26
CA ALA A 7 6.38 12.17 -64.37
C ALA A 7 5.73 11.79 -63.04
N THR A 8 5.46 10.51 -62.83
CA THR A 8 4.96 9.97 -61.56
C THR A 8 6.10 9.97 -60.55
N ALA A 9 6.11 10.92 -59.61
CA ALA A 9 7.04 10.93 -58.50
C ALA A 9 6.67 9.82 -57.50
N MET A 10 7.41 8.70 -57.52
CA MET A 10 7.34 7.70 -56.46
C MET A 10 8.00 8.27 -55.20
N CYS A 11 7.20 8.75 -54.24
CA CYS A 11 7.67 8.97 -52.88
C CYS A 11 7.98 7.62 -52.24
N PHE A 12 9.26 7.25 -52.18
CA PHE A 12 9.72 6.19 -51.30
C PHE A 12 9.61 6.68 -49.85
N SER A 13 8.51 6.31 -49.19
CA SER A 13 8.37 6.42 -47.74
C SER A 13 9.51 5.62 -47.12
N HIS A 14 10.57 6.31 -46.70
CA HIS A 14 11.60 5.71 -45.88
C HIS A 14 10.91 5.28 -44.58
N VAL A 15 10.81 3.97 -44.37
CA VAL A 15 10.46 3.44 -43.06
C VAL A 15 11.62 3.82 -42.16
N VAL A 16 11.48 4.93 -41.43
CA VAL A 16 12.34 5.22 -40.30
C VAL A 16 12.08 4.08 -39.32
N LEU A 17 13.00 3.12 -39.26
CA LEU A 17 12.99 2.10 -38.22
C LEU A 17 13.13 2.87 -36.91
N GLY A 18 12.01 3.05 -36.21
CA GLY A 18 12.02 3.63 -34.87
C GLY A 18 12.95 2.80 -34.00
N LEU A 19 13.81 3.46 -33.23
CA LEU A 19 14.62 2.80 -32.22
C LEU A 19 13.70 2.03 -31.27
N CYS A 20 14.10 0.82 -30.89
CA CYS A 20 13.34 0.01 -29.95
C CYS A 20 13.30 0.74 -28.60
N PRO A 21 12.13 1.12 -28.06
CA PRO A 21 12.05 1.81 -26.76
C PRO A 21 12.54 0.96 -25.60
N TYR A 22 12.67 -0.36 -25.81
CA TYR A 22 13.06 -1.32 -24.79
C TYR A 22 14.56 -1.67 -24.80
N GLU A 23 15.37 -0.91 -25.52
CA GLU A 23 16.81 -1.12 -25.58
C GLU A 23 17.42 -1.16 -24.16
N GLY A 24 18.26 -2.17 -23.92
CA GLY A 24 18.94 -2.36 -22.63
C GLY A 24 18.06 -2.89 -21.49
N ILE A 25 16.83 -3.34 -21.74
CA ILE A 25 16.05 -4.15 -20.78
C ILE A 25 16.44 -5.61 -20.98
N ASN A 26 16.76 -6.32 -19.90
CA ASN A 26 17.09 -7.74 -19.97
C ASN A 26 15.82 -8.60 -19.86
N GLY A 27 15.79 -9.71 -20.59
CA GLY A 27 14.73 -10.70 -20.47
C GLY A 27 13.48 -10.41 -21.30
N GLY A 28 12.39 -11.09 -20.95
CA GLY A 28 11.09 -10.97 -21.61
C GLY A 28 10.30 -9.75 -21.12
N ILE A 29 9.81 -8.95 -22.06
CA ILE A 29 9.11 -7.69 -21.78
C ILE A 29 7.66 -7.85 -22.20
N LEU A 30 6.75 -7.73 -21.24
CA LEU A 30 5.31 -7.73 -21.51
C LEU A 30 4.91 -6.35 -22.01
N VAL A 31 4.33 -6.29 -23.21
CA VAL A 31 3.93 -5.03 -23.85
C VAL A 31 2.57 -5.15 -24.50
N ALA A 32 1.84 -4.04 -24.55
CA ALA A 32 0.57 -3.88 -25.26
C ALA A 32 0.60 -2.55 -26.04
N ASP A 33 1.49 -2.47 -27.02
CA ASP A 33 1.70 -1.29 -27.85
C ASP A 33 1.83 -1.65 -29.35
N VAL A 34 2.40 -0.75 -30.16
CA VAL A 34 2.57 -0.95 -31.61
C VAL A 34 3.60 -2.02 -31.97
N THR A 35 4.47 -2.42 -31.04
CA THR A 35 5.51 -3.43 -31.30
C THR A 35 4.94 -4.83 -31.51
N CYS A 36 3.74 -5.11 -30.96
CA CYS A 36 3.05 -6.37 -31.18
C CYS A 36 2.56 -6.59 -32.62
N GLY A 37 2.59 -5.56 -33.46
CA GLY A 37 2.14 -5.64 -34.85
C GLY A 37 0.61 -5.70 -34.99
N ASN A 38 0.15 -5.96 -36.21
CA ASN A 38 -1.28 -5.91 -36.53
C ASN A 38 -2.03 -7.11 -35.96
N GLY A 39 -3.06 -6.85 -35.15
CA GLY A 39 -3.99 -7.87 -34.65
C GLY A 39 -3.61 -8.51 -33.32
N VAL A 40 -2.36 -8.34 -32.86
CA VAL A 40 -1.91 -8.74 -31.52
C VAL A 40 -1.93 -7.51 -30.63
N ARG A 41 -2.66 -7.60 -29.51
CA ARG A 41 -2.89 -6.46 -28.61
C ARG A 41 -2.03 -6.51 -27.35
N ILE A 42 -1.44 -7.67 -27.04
CA ILE A 42 -0.42 -7.85 -26.00
C ILE A 42 0.55 -8.94 -26.50
N CYS A 43 1.84 -8.76 -26.26
CA CYS A 43 2.87 -9.67 -26.71
C CYS A 43 4.09 -9.61 -25.77
N GLY A 44 4.98 -10.59 -25.93
CA GLY A 44 6.32 -10.57 -25.36
C GLY A 44 7.33 -10.11 -26.40
N VAL A 45 8.15 -9.12 -26.03
CA VAL A 45 9.25 -8.62 -26.85
C VAL A 45 10.56 -8.68 -26.07
N ASN A 46 11.69 -8.72 -26.78
CA ASN A 46 13.01 -8.53 -26.20
C ASN A 46 13.48 -7.06 -26.33
N SER A 47 14.71 -6.76 -25.93
CA SER A 47 15.29 -5.41 -26.04
C SER A 47 15.61 -4.93 -27.46
N THR A 48 15.49 -5.79 -28.47
CA THR A 48 15.54 -5.42 -29.89
C THR A 48 14.15 -5.28 -30.52
N CYS A 49 13.09 -5.38 -29.70
CA CYS A 49 11.68 -5.34 -30.11
C CYS A 49 11.27 -6.51 -31.02
N ASP A 50 12.04 -7.60 -31.01
CA ASP A 50 11.62 -8.83 -31.66
C ASP A 50 10.53 -9.48 -30.82
N VAL A 51 9.37 -9.68 -31.44
CA VAL A 51 8.24 -10.38 -30.81
C VAL A 51 8.58 -11.86 -30.73
N PHE A 52 8.62 -12.41 -29.51
CA PHE A 52 8.86 -13.84 -29.28
C PHE A 52 7.63 -14.59 -28.76
N GLN A 53 6.59 -13.87 -28.30
CA GLN A 53 5.37 -14.47 -27.78
C GLN A 53 4.13 -13.64 -28.14
N THR A 54 3.16 -14.26 -28.84
CA THR A 54 1.90 -13.60 -29.22
C THR A 54 0.66 -14.24 -28.59
N ASP A 55 0.78 -15.46 -28.10
CA ASP A 55 -0.33 -16.26 -27.57
C ASP A 55 -0.61 -15.94 -26.09
N ILE A 56 -0.71 -14.65 -25.77
CA ILE A 56 -0.95 -14.17 -24.41
C ILE A 56 -2.46 -13.90 -24.23
N ASN A 57 -3.03 -14.44 -23.16
CA ASN A 57 -4.45 -14.28 -22.86
C ASN A 57 -4.75 -12.87 -22.32
N MET A 58 -5.49 -12.08 -23.10
CA MET A 58 -5.92 -10.72 -22.74
C MET A 58 -7.20 -10.63 -21.93
N SER A 59 -7.89 -11.76 -21.75
CA SER A 59 -9.14 -11.78 -20.97
C SER A 59 -8.89 -11.93 -19.47
N ILE A 60 -7.64 -12.16 -19.06
CA ILE A 60 -7.23 -12.27 -17.67
C ILE A 60 -6.28 -11.13 -17.30
N PRO A 61 -6.29 -10.65 -16.04
CA PRO A 61 -5.40 -9.58 -15.60
C PRO A 61 -4.01 -10.06 -15.17
N THR A 62 -3.80 -11.38 -15.10
CA THR A 62 -2.62 -11.99 -14.47
C THR A 62 -1.63 -12.49 -15.48
N TYR A 63 -0.36 -12.12 -15.29
CA TYR A 63 0.78 -12.55 -16.09
C TYR A 63 1.92 -12.95 -15.16
N SER A 64 2.55 -14.10 -15.44
CA SER A 64 3.63 -14.64 -14.61
C SER A 64 4.92 -14.74 -15.38
N GLU A 65 6.04 -14.80 -14.65
CA GLU A 65 7.38 -15.07 -15.20
C GLU A 65 7.86 -14.05 -16.25
N TRP A 66 7.48 -12.78 -16.11
CA TRP A 66 7.97 -11.69 -16.96
C TRP A 66 9.12 -10.95 -16.28
N ASP A 67 10.12 -10.51 -17.04
CA ASP A 67 11.26 -9.77 -16.50
C ASP A 67 11.02 -8.26 -16.46
N ALA A 68 10.07 -7.77 -17.26
CA ALA A 68 9.74 -6.36 -17.37
C ALA A 68 8.31 -6.10 -17.87
N ILE A 69 7.80 -4.91 -17.57
CA ILE A 69 6.60 -4.33 -18.19
C ILE A 69 7.04 -3.10 -18.99
N GLY A 70 6.71 -3.10 -20.28
CA GLY A 70 6.93 -1.96 -21.16
C GLY A 70 5.66 -1.13 -21.36
N ASP A 71 5.47 -0.62 -22.57
CA ASP A 71 4.31 0.20 -22.88
C ASP A 71 3.05 -0.66 -23.00
N MET A 72 2.08 -0.40 -22.13
CA MET A 72 0.82 -1.13 -22.03
C MET A 72 -0.38 -0.30 -22.53
N ARG A 73 -0.18 0.76 -23.32
CA ARG A 73 -1.24 1.71 -23.71
C ARG A 73 -2.48 1.10 -24.38
N TYR A 74 -2.36 -0.07 -25.02
CA TYR A 74 -3.48 -0.80 -25.63
C TYR A 74 -4.09 -1.88 -24.72
N TYR A 75 -3.55 -2.04 -23.51
CA TYR A 75 -4.11 -2.89 -22.49
C TYR A 75 -5.51 -2.42 -22.08
N ASN A 76 -6.47 -3.34 -22.04
CA ASN A 76 -7.89 -2.98 -21.96
C ASN A 76 -8.59 -3.45 -20.69
N LEU A 77 -7.88 -4.06 -19.73
CA LEU A 77 -8.45 -4.41 -18.43
C LEU A 77 -8.16 -3.31 -17.41
N ALA A 78 -8.95 -3.28 -16.34
CA ALA A 78 -8.77 -2.31 -15.26
C ALA A 78 -7.70 -2.71 -14.24
N LYS A 79 -7.23 -3.96 -14.32
CA LYS A 79 -6.34 -4.61 -13.36
C LYS A 79 -5.18 -5.21 -14.13
N LEU A 80 -3.95 -5.01 -13.66
CA LEU A 80 -2.75 -5.65 -14.17
C LEU A 80 -2.01 -6.30 -13.00
N PHE A 81 -1.86 -7.62 -13.03
CA PHE A 81 -1.25 -8.40 -11.97
C PHE A 81 -0.03 -9.12 -12.54
N ILE A 82 1.11 -8.93 -11.89
CA ILE A 82 2.34 -9.63 -12.19
C ILE A 82 2.66 -10.57 -11.06
N GLU A 83 2.83 -11.85 -11.38
CA GLU A 83 3.08 -12.90 -10.40
C GLU A 83 4.38 -13.66 -10.72
N ASP A 84 4.99 -14.29 -9.71
CA ASP A 84 6.06 -15.28 -9.86
C ASP A 84 7.24 -14.84 -10.75
N SER A 85 7.63 -13.58 -10.63
CA SER A 85 8.69 -12.99 -11.46
C SER A 85 9.98 -12.81 -10.66
N THR A 86 11.10 -13.31 -11.17
CA THR A 86 12.40 -13.21 -10.46
C THR A 86 12.88 -11.76 -10.41
N THR A 87 12.76 -11.06 -11.53
CA THR A 87 13.06 -9.64 -11.65
C THR A 87 11.91 -8.93 -12.33
N MET A 88 11.72 -7.66 -12.02
CA MET A 88 10.71 -6.83 -12.65
C MET A 88 11.26 -5.44 -12.91
N THR A 89 11.45 -5.10 -14.18
CA THR A 89 11.80 -3.75 -14.61
C THR A 89 10.55 -3.01 -15.04
N ILE A 90 10.31 -1.82 -14.50
CA ILE A 90 9.14 -0.98 -14.84
C ILE A 90 9.51 0.35 -15.48
N ARG A 91 10.79 0.65 -15.75
CA ARG A 91 11.21 1.98 -16.23
C ARG A 91 10.48 2.48 -17.48
N GLU A 92 10.13 1.58 -18.41
CA GLU A 92 9.38 1.91 -19.65
C GLU A 92 7.87 1.65 -19.51
N MET A 93 7.38 1.41 -18.30
CA MET A 93 5.99 1.06 -18.06
C MET A 93 5.09 2.25 -18.35
N VAL A 94 4.18 2.09 -19.31
CA VAL A 94 3.13 3.06 -19.63
C VAL A 94 1.77 2.41 -19.45
N LEU A 95 1.04 2.79 -18.40
CA LEU A 95 -0.29 2.26 -18.15
C LEU A 95 -1.37 3.17 -18.77
N PRO A 96 -2.38 2.58 -19.43
CA PRO A 96 -3.53 3.34 -19.91
C PRO A 96 -4.39 3.76 -18.72
N SER A 97 -5.17 4.83 -18.88
CA SER A 97 -6.02 5.39 -17.82
C SER A 97 -7.06 4.42 -17.26
N LYS A 98 -7.31 3.30 -17.95
CA LYS A 98 -8.22 2.25 -17.49
C LYS A 98 -7.61 1.38 -16.39
N VAL A 99 -6.29 1.22 -16.33
CA VAL A 99 -5.61 0.42 -15.30
C VAL A 99 -5.59 1.22 -14.00
N THR A 100 -6.42 0.81 -13.06
CA THR A 100 -6.55 1.44 -11.75
C THR A 100 -6.00 0.57 -10.62
N MET A 101 -5.73 -0.71 -10.88
CA MET A 101 -5.15 -1.63 -9.91
C MET A 101 -3.91 -2.31 -10.50
N LEU A 102 -2.80 -2.19 -9.79
CA LEU A 102 -1.53 -2.86 -10.09
C LEU A 102 -1.15 -3.75 -8.91
N LYS A 103 -0.82 -5.02 -9.17
CA LYS A 103 -0.40 -5.97 -8.13
C LYS A 103 0.89 -6.66 -8.56
N PHE A 104 1.85 -6.72 -7.64
CA PHE A 104 3.03 -7.55 -7.73
C PHE A 104 2.93 -8.63 -6.65
N LYS A 105 2.93 -9.90 -7.05
CA LYS A 105 2.88 -11.03 -6.12
C LYS A 105 4.06 -11.95 -6.35
N ASN A 106 4.74 -12.37 -5.28
CA ASN A 106 5.88 -13.26 -5.37
C ASN A 106 6.95 -12.75 -6.36
N VAL A 107 7.22 -11.43 -6.33
CA VAL A 107 8.25 -10.79 -7.16
C VAL A 107 9.52 -10.64 -6.34
N SER A 108 10.61 -11.27 -6.80
CA SER A 108 11.85 -11.31 -6.03
C SER A 108 12.69 -10.03 -6.14
N SER A 109 12.54 -9.23 -7.18
CA SER A 109 13.20 -7.93 -7.30
C SER A 109 12.39 -7.01 -8.19
N LEU A 110 12.25 -5.74 -7.80
CA LEU A 110 11.52 -4.72 -8.57
C LEU A 110 12.36 -3.44 -8.66
N ASP A 111 12.54 -2.94 -9.88
CA ASP A 111 13.20 -1.65 -10.12
C ASP A 111 12.27 -0.49 -9.74
N LEU A 112 12.45 0.02 -8.52
CA LEU A 112 11.75 1.19 -8.02
C LEU A 112 12.57 2.49 -8.12
N GLU A 113 13.84 2.40 -8.55
CA GLU A 113 14.76 3.55 -8.65
C GLU A 113 14.41 4.43 -9.86
N HIS A 114 13.85 3.85 -10.91
CA HIS A 114 13.50 4.54 -12.17
C HIS A 114 12.01 4.87 -12.28
N THR A 115 11.31 5.02 -11.16
CA THR A 115 9.87 5.36 -11.16
C THR A 115 9.57 6.75 -11.73
N THR A 116 10.56 7.63 -11.89
CA THR A 116 10.40 8.92 -12.58
C THR A 116 10.01 8.79 -14.05
N ASP A 117 10.40 7.69 -14.69
CA ASP A 117 10.18 7.46 -16.11
C ASP A 117 8.86 6.69 -16.37
N THR A 118 8.35 6.02 -15.32
CA THR A 118 7.08 5.29 -15.36
C THR A 118 5.88 6.23 -15.56
N LYS A 119 4.92 5.80 -16.39
CA LYS A 119 3.63 6.49 -16.59
C LYS A 119 2.49 5.66 -16.03
N TRP A 120 2.34 5.69 -14.71
CA TRP A 120 1.39 4.88 -13.94
C TRP A 120 0.44 5.67 -13.05
N ASP A 121 0.26 6.96 -13.31
CA ASP A 121 -0.60 7.88 -12.54
C ASP A 121 -2.09 7.49 -12.48
N SER A 122 -2.53 6.54 -13.31
CA SER A 122 -3.89 6.00 -13.29
C SER A 122 -4.13 5.00 -12.16
N VAL A 123 -3.07 4.48 -11.54
CA VAL A 123 -3.16 3.49 -10.47
C VAL A 123 -3.72 4.15 -9.20
N LEU A 124 -4.83 3.59 -8.72
CA LEU A 124 -5.50 3.97 -7.47
C LEU A 124 -5.24 2.94 -6.35
N ARG A 125 -4.97 1.69 -6.74
CA ARG A 125 -4.66 0.59 -5.82
C ARG A 125 -3.37 -0.11 -6.23
N LEU A 126 -2.43 -0.17 -5.31
CA LEU A 126 -1.13 -0.81 -5.50
C LEU A 126 -0.91 -1.86 -4.43
N GLU A 127 -0.55 -3.06 -4.86
CA GLU A 127 -0.36 -4.20 -3.96
C GLU A 127 1.01 -4.86 -4.20
N PHE A 128 1.72 -5.13 -3.13
CA PHE A 128 2.90 -5.97 -3.08
C PHE A 128 2.62 -7.10 -2.10
N ILE A 129 2.65 -8.33 -2.60
CA ILE A 129 2.29 -9.53 -1.82
C ILE A 129 3.42 -10.55 -1.96
N ASP A 130 3.85 -11.17 -0.87
CA ASP A 130 4.88 -12.23 -0.87
C ASP A 130 6.20 -11.82 -1.57
N SER A 131 6.54 -10.53 -1.60
CA SER A 131 7.63 -9.96 -2.40
C SER A 131 8.79 -9.47 -1.51
N LYS A 132 9.36 -10.42 -0.77
CA LYS A 132 10.26 -10.24 0.39
C LYS A 132 11.55 -9.46 0.17
N ASN A 133 12.03 -9.41 -1.05
CA ASN A 133 13.33 -8.82 -1.40
C ASN A 133 13.20 -7.43 -2.05
N ILE A 134 11.98 -6.90 -2.17
CA ILE A 134 11.76 -5.56 -2.72
C ILE A 134 12.25 -4.51 -1.72
N LYS A 135 13.17 -3.67 -2.18
CA LYS A 135 13.62 -2.48 -1.44
C LYS A 135 12.86 -1.27 -1.94
N PHE A 136 12.34 -0.46 -1.03
CA PHE A 136 11.64 0.78 -1.35
C PHE A 136 12.59 1.97 -1.15
N PRO A 137 13.22 2.51 -2.21
CA PRO A 137 14.09 3.66 -2.08
C PRO A 137 13.30 4.91 -1.71
N THR A 138 13.95 5.92 -1.11
CA THR A 138 13.30 7.19 -0.76
C THR A 138 12.95 8.05 -1.99
N THR A 139 13.45 7.67 -3.16
CA THR A 139 13.26 8.37 -4.44
C THR A 139 11.98 7.96 -5.18
N VAL A 140 11.24 6.96 -4.70
CA VAL A 140 10.05 6.44 -5.37
C VAL A 140 9.05 7.55 -5.69
N LYS A 141 8.63 7.61 -6.95
CA LYS A 141 7.53 8.44 -7.43
C LYS A 141 6.26 7.62 -7.49
N TRP A 142 5.54 7.62 -6.37
CA TRP A 142 4.23 6.98 -6.26
C TRP A 142 3.22 7.59 -7.23
N PRO A 143 2.24 6.80 -7.75
CA PRO A 143 1.12 7.33 -8.49
C PRO A 143 0.42 8.43 -7.71
N LYS A 144 0.24 9.61 -8.31
CA LYS A 144 -0.24 10.80 -7.59
C LYS A 144 -1.66 10.68 -7.00
N ASN A 145 -2.47 9.77 -7.53
CA ASN A 145 -3.85 9.52 -7.10
C ASN A 145 -3.99 8.20 -6.31
N LEU A 146 -2.89 7.65 -5.81
CA LEU A 146 -2.91 6.38 -5.10
C LEU A 146 -3.72 6.51 -3.80
N GLN A 147 -4.72 5.64 -3.62
CA GLN A 147 -5.65 5.65 -2.49
C GLN A 147 -5.50 4.42 -1.59
N HIS A 148 -5.21 3.27 -2.20
CA HIS A 148 -5.13 1.99 -1.47
C HIS A 148 -3.76 1.36 -1.70
N VAL A 149 -3.07 1.07 -0.60
CA VAL A 149 -1.78 0.39 -0.64
C VAL A 149 -1.79 -0.82 0.26
N VAL A 150 -1.37 -1.95 -0.30
CA VAL A 150 -1.22 -3.21 0.43
C VAL A 150 0.22 -3.69 0.32
N PHE A 151 0.85 -3.91 1.46
CA PHE A 151 2.13 -4.55 1.62
C PHE A 151 1.93 -5.80 2.49
N MET A 152 1.77 -6.97 1.88
CA MET A 152 1.50 -8.22 2.58
C MET A 152 2.70 -9.15 2.48
N ASP A 153 3.19 -9.66 3.60
CA ASP A 153 4.22 -10.72 3.62
C ASP A 153 5.50 -10.38 2.84
N ASN A 154 5.96 -9.12 2.95
CA ASN A 154 7.11 -8.59 2.20
C ASN A 154 8.38 -8.44 3.06
N GLU A 155 8.40 -8.95 4.30
CA GLU A 155 9.55 -8.82 5.22
C GLU A 155 10.01 -7.36 5.45
N MET A 156 9.10 -6.39 5.31
CA MET A 156 9.43 -4.97 5.43
C MET A 156 9.64 -4.57 6.88
N SER A 157 10.67 -3.77 7.16
CA SER A 157 10.93 -3.25 8.51
C SER A 157 10.57 -1.76 8.68
N THR A 158 10.15 -1.09 7.61
CA THR A 158 9.78 0.34 7.64
C THR A 158 8.69 0.62 6.59
N ILE A 159 7.79 1.55 6.90
CA ILE A 159 6.79 2.05 5.94
C ILE A 159 7.52 2.85 4.85
N PRO A 160 7.22 2.68 3.56
CA PRO A 160 7.90 3.41 2.50
C PRO A 160 7.73 4.93 2.63
N TYR A 161 8.80 5.66 2.32
CA TYR A 161 8.80 7.12 2.37
C TYR A 161 7.90 7.73 1.28
N ASN A 162 7.39 8.94 1.54
CA ASN A 162 6.63 9.76 0.59
C ASN A 162 5.36 9.12 -0.01
N LEU A 163 4.69 8.21 0.71
CA LEU A 163 3.34 7.80 0.30
C LEU A 163 2.44 9.05 0.14
N PRO A 164 1.61 9.13 -0.92
CA PRO A 164 0.89 10.36 -1.24
C PRO A 164 -0.19 10.68 -0.20
N SER A 165 -0.54 11.96 -0.04
CA SER A 165 -1.56 12.38 0.93
C SER A 165 -2.99 11.95 0.57
N THR A 166 -3.16 11.34 -0.62
CA THR A 166 -4.42 10.75 -1.11
C THR A 166 -4.70 9.37 -0.54
N ILE A 167 -3.76 8.78 0.22
CA ILE A 167 -3.95 7.45 0.81
C ILE A 167 -5.14 7.46 1.77
N GLU A 168 -6.08 6.56 1.51
CA GLU A 168 -7.27 6.28 2.31
C GLU A 168 -7.06 5.00 3.13
N THR A 169 -6.39 4.02 2.52
CA THR A 169 -6.19 2.66 3.04
C THR A 169 -4.72 2.28 2.98
N LEU A 170 -4.17 1.91 4.12
CA LEU A 170 -2.85 1.32 4.23
C LEU A 170 -2.92 0.00 5.00
N ALA A 171 -2.50 -1.08 4.36
CA ALA A 171 -2.48 -2.41 4.95
C ALA A 171 -1.08 -3.00 4.83
N ILE A 172 -0.39 -3.21 5.95
CA ILE A 172 1.02 -3.65 6.02
C ILE A 172 1.14 -4.95 6.83
N GLN A 173 0.24 -5.91 6.60
CA GLN A 173 0.21 -7.13 7.41
C GLN A 173 1.32 -8.13 7.06
N GLY A 174 1.79 -8.87 8.07
CA GLY A 174 2.79 -9.93 7.87
C GLY A 174 4.20 -9.41 7.58
N ASN A 175 4.60 -8.31 8.21
CA ASN A 175 5.91 -7.70 8.01
C ASN A 175 6.70 -7.64 9.33
N GLY A 176 7.85 -6.96 9.31
CA GLY A 176 8.73 -6.77 10.45
C GLY A 176 8.74 -5.33 10.96
N LEU A 177 7.63 -4.59 10.84
CA LEU A 177 7.56 -3.21 11.31
C LEU A 177 7.74 -3.15 12.83
N VAL A 178 8.65 -2.29 13.30
CA VAL A 178 8.89 -2.06 14.74
C VAL A 178 8.35 -0.72 15.25
N ASP A 179 8.09 0.20 14.32
CA ASP A 179 7.56 1.54 14.54
C ASP A 179 6.65 1.96 13.37
N LEU A 180 6.05 3.14 13.49
CA LEU A 180 5.13 3.72 12.51
C LEU A 180 5.73 4.94 11.81
N ASN A 181 7.06 5.02 11.72
CA ASN A 181 7.71 6.12 10.99
C ASN A 181 7.20 6.14 9.55
N TYR A 182 6.92 7.35 9.05
CA TYR A 182 6.36 7.60 7.72
C TYR A 182 4.92 7.14 7.49
N LEU A 183 4.17 6.85 8.55
CA LEU A 183 2.74 6.65 8.44
C LEU A 183 2.07 7.89 7.80
N PRO A 184 1.16 7.72 6.82
CA PRO A 184 0.41 8.82 6.24
C PRO A 184 -0.42 9.57 7.30
N SER A 185 -0.56 10.88 7.14
CA SER A 185 -1.38 11.73 8.01
C SER A 185 -2.38 12.61 7.23
N GLY A 186 -2.70 12.21 6.00
CA GLY A 186 -3.64 12.93 5.14
C GLY A 186 -5.08 12.85 5.66
N PRO A 187 -5.95 13.84 5.35
CA PRO A 187 -7.33 13.87 5.85
C PRO A 187 -8.21 12.74 5.30
N ALA A 188 -7.78 12.08 4.22
CA ALA A 188 -8.47 10.93 3.65
C ALA A 188 -8.11 9.61 4.36
N PHE A 189 -7.06 9.59 5.17
CA PHE A 189 -6.55 8.35 5.75
C PHE A 189 -7.42 7.87 6.91
N HIS A 190 -8.10 6.73 6.73
CA HIS A 190 -9.09 6.23 7.68
C HIS A 190 -9.09 4.71 7.88
N PHE A 191 -8.24 3.96 7.16
CA PHE A 191 -8.14 2.51 7.28
C PHE A 191 -6.68 2.11 7.46
N LEU A 192 -6.39 1.45 8.59
CA LEU A 192 -5.06 0.95 8.90
C LEU A 192 -5.10 -0.50 9.36
N ASN A 193 -4.37 -1.36 8.64
CA ASN A 193 -4.10 -2.74 9.05
C ASN A 193 -2.60 -2.93 9.27
N LEU A 194 -2.23 -3.27 10.50
CA LEU A 194 -0.87 -3.54 10.97
C LEU A 194 -0.75 -4.94 11.59
N ASP A 195 -1.68 -5.85 11.29
CA ASP A 195 -1.66 -7.22 11.78
C ASP A 195 -0.30 -7.90 11.52
N SER A 196 0.14 -8.75 12.44
CA SER A 196 1.33 -9.59 12.24
C SER A 196 2.59 -8.77 11.93
N ASN A 197 2.94 -7.87 12.83
CA ASN A 197 4.18 -7.07 12.82
C ASN A 197 4.93 -7.20 14.16
N LEU A 198 5.94 -6.36 14.41
CA LEU A 198 6.77 -6.34 15.61
C LEU A 198 6.70 -4.99 16.34
N ILE A 199 5.57 -4.29 16.22
CA ILE A 199 5.39 -2.93 16.75
C ILE A 199 5.42 -2.99 18.27
N LYS A 200 6.19 -2.11 18.90
CA LYS A 200 6.36 -2.10 20.37
C LYS A 200 5.43 -1.14 21.09
N SER A 201 5.14 -0.01 20.45
CA SER A 201 4.36 1.07 21.05
C SER A 201 3.62 1.85 19.98
N ILE A 202 2.39 2.24 20.30
CA ILE A 202 1.57 3.14 19.48
C ILE A 202 1.21 4.33 20.37
N THR A 203 1.83 5.48 20.10
CA THR A 203 1.69 6.66 20.94
C THR A 203 1.43 7.93 20.14
N ASP A 204 0.58 8.81 20.68
CA ASP A 204 0.41 10.20 20.22
C ASP A 204 -0.15 10.36 18.79
N TYR A 205 -1.10 9.49 18.41
CA TYR A 205 -1.76 9.54 17.11
C TYR A 205 -3.20 10.06 17.19
N ASP A 206 -3.55 11.02 16.33
CA ASP A 206 -4.95 11.40 16.10
C ASP A 206 -5.55 10.58 14.97
N TRP A 207 -6.39 9.61 15.35
CA TRP A 207 -7.06 8.68 14.46
C TRP A 207 -8.58 8.81 14.56
N ARG A 208 -9.09 10.01 14.89
CA ARG A 208 -10.54 10.25 14.96
C ARG A 208 -11.25 10.06 13.61
N ALA A 209 -10.51 10.13 12.50
CA ALA A 209 -11.03 9.83 11.17
C ALA A 209 -11.16 8.32 10.89
N PHE A 210 -10.50 7.46 11.66
CA PHE A 210 -10.40 6.04 11.32
C PHE A 210 -11.73 5.30 11.50
N THR A 211 -12.02 4.42 10.55
CA THR A 211 -13.14 3.49 10.57
C THR A 211 -12.70 2.05 10.85
N PHE A 212 -11.43 1.74 10.58
CA PHE A 212 -10.84 0.41 10.74
C PHE A 212 -9.41 0.53 11.29
N LEU A 213 -9.14 -0.17 12.39
CA LEU A 213 -7.83 -0.27 13.00
C LEU A 213 -7.56 -1.70 13.46
N MET A 214 -6.63 -2.37 12.80
CA MET A 214 -6.23 -3.74 13.13
C MET A 214 -4.76 -3.78 13.54
N LEU A 215 -4.51 -4.15 14.80
CA LEU A 215 -3.20 -4.17 15.45
C LEU A 215 -2.84 -5.57 15.96
N SER A 216 -3.63 -6.57 15.60
CA SER A 216 -3.49 -7.93 16.11
C SER A 216 -2.15 -8.56 15.79
N SER A 217 -1.80 -9.62 16.50
CA SER A 217 -0.60 -10.42 16.24
C SER A 217 0.69 -9.60 16.26
N ASN A 218 0.76 -8.55 17.09
CA ASN A 218 1.99 -7.82 17.39
C ASN A 218 2.53 -8.30 18.75
N PRO A 219 3.40 -9.33 18.80
CA PRO A 219 3.79 -9.99 20.05
C PRO A 219 4.60 -9.09 20.98
N ASP A 220 5.26 -8.06 20.43
CA ASP A 220 6.09 -7.11 21.18
C ASP A 220 5.34 -5.81 21.53
N LEU A 221 4.05 -5.69 21.19
CA LEU A 221 3.26 -4.49 21.49
C LEU A 221 2.97 -4.41 22.97
N HIS A 222 3.61 -3.47 23.67
CA HIS A 222 3.42 -3.23 25.10
C HIS A 222 2.48 -2.08 25.40
N THR A 223 2.48 -1.04 24.56
CA THR A 223 1.86 0.24 24.88
C THR A 223 0.97 0.77 23.76
N ILE A 224 -0.25 1.14 24.12
CA ILE A 224 -1.13 2.01 23.32
C ILE A 224 -1.47 3.22 24.19
N ALA A 225 -0.89 4.39 23.91
CA ALA A 225 -1.11 5.57 24.74
C ALA A 225 -1.43 6.81 23.90
N ASN A 226 -2.24 7.72 24.44
CA ASN A 226 -2.50 9.03 23.86
C ASN A 226 -3.01 8.99 22.40
N ILE A 227 -3.64 7.89 21.98
CA ILE A 227 -4.34 7.83 20.71
C ILE A 227 -5.72 8.48 20.85
N GLN A 228 -6.18 9.15 19.79
CA GLN A 228 -7.53 9.71 19.74
C GLN A 228 -8.35 8.93 18.74
N LEU A 229 -9.43 8.31 19.21
CA LEU A 229 -10.41 7.62 18.36
C LEU A 229 -11.77 8.30 18.49
N SER A 230 -12.65 8.07 17.53
CA SER A 230 -14.02 8.58 17.55
C SER A 230 -15.01 7.45 17.29
N THR A 231 -16.30 7.75 17.40
CA THR A 231 -17.39 6.82 17.07
C THR A 231 -17.49 6.50 15.57
N ASN A 232 -16.64 7.08 14.72
CA ASN A 232 -16.49 6.63 13.34
C ASN A 232 -15.83 5.24 13.25
N LEU A 233 -15.08 4.84 14.29
CA LEU A 233 -14.43 3.55 14.34
C LEU A 233 -15.48 2.44 14.37
N THR A 234 -15.45 1.57 13.37
CA THR A 234 -16.34 0.41 13.26
C THR A 234 -15.65 -0.91 13.60
N TYR A 235 -14.32 -0.95 13.50
CA TYR A 235 -13.54 -2.14 13.81
C TYR A 235 -12.24 -1.80 14.53
N PHE A 236 -11.98 -2.51 15.64
CA PHE A 236 -10.77 -2.39 16.45
C PHE A 236 -10.25 -3.77 16.86
N ASP A 237 -9.07 -4.16 16.41
CA ASP A 237 -8.47 -5.45 16.76
C ASP A 237 -7.15 -5.27 17.50
N ILE A 238 -7.06 -5.81 18.71
CA ILE A 238 -5.84 -5.94 19.52
C ILE A 238 -5.65 -7.39 20.00
N GLY A 239 -6.20 -8.35 19.24
CA GLY A 239 -6.04 -9.77 19.46
C GLY A 239 -4.58 -10.21 19.35
N ASP A 240 -4.22 -11.24 20.09
CA ASP A 240 -2.94 -11.93 20.00
C ASP A 240 -1.72 -11.00 20.18
N CYS A 241 -1.88 -10.00 21.06
CA CYS A 241 -0.84 -9.11 21.55
C CYS A 241 -0.48 -9.46 23.01
N PRO A 242 0.22 -10.58 23.27
CA PRO A 242 0.44 -11.12 24.62
C PRO A 242 1.22 -10.19 25.57
N SER A 243 1.99 -9.25 25.02
CA SER A 243 2.80 -8.30 25.78
C SER A 243 2.08 -6.99 26.11
N LEU A 244 0.87 -6.79 25.58
CA LEU A 244 0.12 -5.53 25.74
C LEU A 244 -0.38 -5.40 27.17
N ASP A 245 0.25 -4.50 27.93
CA ASP A 245 -0.02 -4.30 29.34
C ASP A 245 -0.30 -2.83 29.72
N HIS A 246 -0.14 -1.90 28.78
CA HIS A 246 -0.37 -0.48 29.04
C HIS A 246 -1.28 0.15 27.99
N ILE A 247 -2.50 0.51 28.38
CA ILE A 247 -3.41 1.30 27.54
C ILE A 247 -3.81 2.57 28.27
N THR A 248 -3.45 3.73 27.72
CA THR A 248 -3.80 5.05 28.29
C THR A 248 -4.49 5.91 27.23
N ILE A 249 -5.76 6.23 27.45
CA ILE A 249 -6.62 6.91 26.47
C ILE A 249 -7.47 8.00 27.14
N ASP A 250 -8.06 8.90 26.36
CA ASP A 250 -8.97 9.91 26.91
C ASP A 250 -10.42 9.40 27.00
N GLU A 251 -11.28 10.19 27.64
CA GLU A 251 -12.69 9.83 27.83
C GLU A 251 -13.44 9.62 26.50
N SER A 252 -13.13 10.39 25.46
CA SER A 252 -13.75 10.25 24.14
C SER A 252 -13.37 8.94 23.46
N THR A 253 -12.09 8.59 23.50
CA THR A 253 -11.53 7.35 22.94
C THR A 253 -12.06 6.15 23.71
N TYR A 254 -12.10 6.22 25.04
CA TYR A 254 -12.74 5.19 25.88
C TYR A 254 -14.19 4.97 25.47
N SER A 255 -14.97 6.04 25.33
CA SER A 255 -16.38 5.97 24.94
C SER A 255 -16.57 5.36 23.54
N ALA A 256 -15.73 5.73 22.58
CA ALA A 256 -15.75 5.20 21.22
C ALA A 256 -15.46 3.69 21.21
N LEU A 257 -14.39 3.24 21.87
CA LEU A 257 -14.03 1.83 21.97
C LEU A 257 -15.11 1.02 22.68
N ASN A 258 -15.61 1.51 23.81
CA ASN A 258 -16.59 0.81 24.63
C ASN A 258 -17.97 0.67 23.96
N ALA A 259 -18.25 1.46 22.91
CA ALA A 259 -19.47 1.35 22.12
C ALA A 259 -19.45 0.19 21.10
N LEU A 260 -18.26 -0.33 20.76
CA LEU A 260 -18.11 -1.45 19.83
C LEU A 260 -18.74 -2.73 20.38
N GLN A 261 -19.36 -3.51 19.50
CA GLN A 261 -19.85 -4.86 19.81
C GLN A 261 -18.72 -5.88 19.61
N PRO A 262 -18.79 -7.09 20.22
CA PRO A 262 -17.82 -8.14 19.93
C PRO A 262 -17.80 -8.48 18.44
N TYR A 263 -16.61 -8.64 17.87
CA TYR A 263 -16.44 -9.19 16.54
C TYR A 263 -17.00 -10.63 16.48
N THR A 264 -17.74 -10.93 15.41
CA THR A 264 -18.47 -12.19 15.26
C THR A 264 -17.69 -13.27 14.50
N GLY A 265 -16.44 -13.00 14.10
CA GLY A 265 -15.64 -13.91 13.27
C GLY A 265 -15.95 -13.84 11.77
N ASN A 266 -16.72 -12.84 11.32
CA ASN A 266 -17.02 -12.66 9.90
C ASN A 266 -15.92 -11.86 9.18
N GLU A 267 -15.01 -12.57 8.54
CA GLU A 267 -13.88 -11.96 7.78
C GLU A 267 -14.34 -11.12 6.58
N SER A 268 -15.54 -11.36 6.05
CA SER A 268 -16.11 -10.53 4.98
C SER A 268 -16.74 -9.23 5.47
N ASN A 269 -16.95 -9.10 6.78
CA ASN A 269 -17.53 -7.92 7.41
C ASN A 269 -16.96 -7.75 8.82
N MET A 270 -15.74 -7.27 8.86
CA MET A 270 -15.00 -7.00 10.10
C MET A 270 -15.58 -5.76 10.77
N VAL A 271 -16.45 -5.99 11.75
CA VAL A 271 -17.11 -4.96 12.56
C VAL A 271 -17.08 -5.40 14.02
N GLY A 272 -16.82 -4.45 14.92
CA GLY A 272 -16.76 -4.68 16.35
C GLY A 272 -15.34 -4.61 16.91
N TYR A 273 -15.13 -5.18 18.08
CA TYR A 273 -13.81 -5.31 18.69
C TYR A 273 -13.35 -6.76 18.77
N ASN A 274 -12.05 -7.00 18.70
CA ASN A 274 -11.43 -8.30 18.95
C ASN A 274 -10.28 -8.16 19.97
N VAL A 275 -10.28 -9.05 20.96
CA VAL A 275 -9.29 -9.15 22.03
C VAL A 275 -9.25 -10.61 22.49
N THR A 276 -8.05 -11.18 22.64
CA THR A 276 -7.87 -12.62 22.93
C THR A 276 -7.19 -12.89 24.28
N GLY A 277 -6.90 -11.85 25.06
CA GLY A 277 -6.22 -11.94 26.35
C GLY A 277 -6.65 -10.85 27.34
N ASN A 278 -6.35 -11.08 28.62
CA ASN A 278 -6.52 -10.05 29.64
C ASN A 278 -5.44 -8.97 29.48
N ILE A 279 -5.83 -7.71 29.68
CA ILE A 279 -4.93 -6.56 29.63
C ILE A 279 -5.07 -5.80 30.94
N ALA A 280 -3.95 -5.56 31.63
CA ALA A 280 -3.93 -4.96 32.96
C ALA A 280 -3.02 -3.72 32.99
N THR A 281 -3.62 -2.54 32.89
CA THR A 281 -2.88 -1.28 33.05
C THR A 281 -2.53 -1.02 34.52
N ASN A 282 -1.29 -0.61 34.79
CA ASN A 282 -0.82 -0.28 36.14
C ASN A 282 -1.64 0.89 36.74
N LYS A 283 -2.21 0.66 37.92
CA LYS A 283 -3.06 1.64 38.62
C LYS A 283 -2.28 2.84 39.14
N GLU A 284 -1.08 2.65 39.65
CA GLU A 284 -0.23 3.71 40.20
C GLU A 284 0.22 4.65 39.08
N ASP A 285 0.67 4.08 37.96
CA ASP A 285 1.05 4.83 36.76
C ASP A 285 -0.14 5.62 36.19
N CYS A 286 -1.34 5.02 36.23
CA CYS A 286 -2.55 5.70 35.79
C CYS A 286 -2.90 6.90 36.68
N VAL A 287 -2.84 6.73 38.00
CA VAL A 287 -3.10 7.82 38.97
C VAL A 287 -2.06 8.93 38.83
N ALA A 288 -0.78 8.58 38.59
CA ALA A 288 0.28 9.56 38.37
C ALA A 288 0.03 10.44 37.13
N GLN A 289 -0.71 9.92 36.14
CA GLN A 289 -1.14 10.66 34.94
C GLN A 289 -2.50 11.38 35.13
N ASN A 290 -2.98 11.50 36.38
CA ASN A 290 -4.31 12.01 36.71
C ASN A 290 -5.45 11.24 36.01
N GLY A 291 -5.22 9.97 35.71
CA GLY A 291 -6.19 9.07 35.11
C GLY A 291 -6.92 8.21 36.14
N GLN A 292 -7.90 7.47 35.64
CA GLN A 292 -8.63 6.46 36.38
C GLN A 292 -8.66 5.15 35.59
N ILE A 293 -8.43 4.03 36.27
CA ILE A 293 -8.61 2.72 35.64
C ILE A 293 -10.09 2.49 35.35
N LYS A 294 -10.43 2.26 34.08
CA LYS A 294 -11.76 1.83 33.64
C LYS A 294 -11.63 0.51 32.89
N ALA A 295 -12.69 -0.29 32.95
CA ALA A 295 -12.76 -1.53 32.17
C ALA A 295 -13.47 -1.26 30.84
N LEU A 296 -12.93 -1.81 29.75
CA LEU A 296 -13.59 -1.87 28.45
C LEU A 296 -14.43 -3.14 28.35
N TRP A 297 -15.58 -3.03 27.68
CA TRP A 297 -16.42 -4.14 27.23
C TRP A 297 -16.86 -5.10 28.34
N THR A 298 -17.14 -4.59 29.54
CA THR A 298 -17.44 -5.40 30.75
C THR A 298 -18.60 -6.37 30.60
N ASN A 299 -19.53 -6.09 29.69
CA ASN A 299 -20.76 -6.87 29.51
C ASN A 299 -20.68 -7.86 28.35
N SER A 300 -19.62 -7.80 27.53
CA SER A 300 -19.56 -8.51 26.25
C SER A 300 -18.24 -9.22 26.00
N SER A 301 -17.14 -8.79 26.64
CA SER A 301 -15.84 -9.46 26.55
C SER A 301 -15.74 -10.60 27.55
N LYS A 302 -15.07 -11.69 27.14
CA LYS A 302 -14.66 -12.78 28.06
C LYS A 302 -13.40 -12.43 28.84
N TYR A 303 -12.65 -11.43 28.38
CA TYR A 303 -11.38 -10.99 28.93
C TYR A 303 -11.53 -9.67 29.67
N SER A 304 -10.79 -9.53 30.77
CA SER A 304 -10.69 -8.27 31.50
C SER A 304 -9.71 -7.34 30.79
N VAL A 305 -10.20 -6.21 30.30
CA VAL A 305 -9.40 -5.18 29.63
C VAL A 305 -9.47 -3.90 30.47
N ALA A 306 -8.44 -3.67 31.28
CA ALA A 306 -8.33 -2.48 32.14
C ALA A 306 -7.43 -1.44 31.46
N VAL A 307 -7.98 -0.24 31.25
CA VAL A 307 -7.30 0.89 30.60
C VAL A 307 -7.24 2.08 31.54
N CYS A 308 -6.19 2.89 31.44
CA CYS A 308 -6.13 4.18 32.09
C CYS A 308 -6.87 5.24 31.28
N VAL A 309 -7.85 5.92 31.89
CA VAL A 309 -8.62 6.98 31.24
C VAL A 309 -8.27 8.33 31.84
N THR A 310 -7.75 9.24 31.04
CA THR A 310 -7.33 10.59 31.45
C THR A 310 -8.37 11.64 31.02
N ASN A 311 -8.39 12.79 31.69
CA ASN A 311 -9.44 13.80 31.48
C ASN A 311 -9.34 14.56 30.15
N SER A 312 -8.14 14.69 29.56
CA SER A 312 -7.92 15.18 28.19
C SER A 312 -6.44 15.05 27.84
N PHE A 313 -6.14 14.69 26.59
CA PHE A 313 -4.81 14.92 26.03
C PHE A 313 -4.80 16.27 25.30
N VAL A 314 -3.81 17.09 25.61
CA VAL A 314 -3.32 18.07 24.65
C VAL A 314 -2.25 17.31 23.87
N PRO A 315 -2.47 16.92 22.60
CA PRO A 315 -1.39 16.40 21.79
C PRO A 315 -0.27 17.44 21.87
N THR A 316 0.87 17.09 22.46
CA THR A 316 2.08 17.88 22.27
C THR A 316 2.32 17.80 20.79
N GLY A 317 1.90 18.82 20.05
CA GLY A 317 1.92 18.82 18.59
C GLY A 317 3.28 18.34 18.15
N GLY A 318 3.35 17.07 17.72
CA GLY A 318 4.44 16.55 16.94
C GLY A 318 4.38 17.41 15.69
N SER A 319 5.14 18.50 15.70
CA SER A 319 5.25 19.35 14.55
C SER A 319 5.96 18.51 13.50
N ASN A 320 5.19 17.81 12.68
CA ASN A 320 5.58 17.43 11.35
C ASN A 320 5.63 18.71 10.49
N ASN A 321 6.34 19.74 10.97
CA ASN A 321 6.83 20.84 10.17
C ASN A 321 8.12 20.36 9.47
N CYS A 322 8.06 19.26 8.72
CA CYS A 322 8.95 19.14 7.57
C CYS A 322 8.32 20.08 6.52
N THR A 323 8.58 21.39 6.64
CA THR A 323 8.28 22.34 5.57
C THR A 323 9.10 21.95 4.34
N ALA A 324 8.50 22.13 3.15
CA ALA A 324 8.93 21.58 1.86
C ALA A 324 10.28 22.12 1.29
N ASN A 325 11.29 22.36 2.13
CA ASN A 325 12.62 22.80 1.73
C ASN A 325 13.70 21.88 2.30
N GLY A 326 13.94 20.76 1.61
CA GLY A 326 15.29 20.24 1.30
C GLY A 326 16.28 19.87 2.41
N ASP A 327 16.02 20.13 3.69
CA ASP A 327 16.95 19.85 4.78
C ASP A 327 16.45 18.66 5.61
N ARG A 328 17.18 17.55 5.44
CA ARG A 328 17.21 16.29 6.23
C ARG A 328 16.23 16.21 7.41
N CYS A 329 15.06 15.65 7.11
CA CYS A 329 14.44 14.59 7.91
C CYS A 329 15.03 13.27 7.32
#